data_AF-A0A1S7BFY2-F1
#
_entry.id   AF-A0A1S7BFY2-F1
#
_cell.length_a   1.000
_cell.length_b   1.000
_cell.length_c   1.000
_cell.angle_alpha   90.00
_cell.angle_beta   90.00
_cell.angle_gamma   90.00
#
_symmetry.space_group_name_H-M   'P 1'
#
loop_
_entity.id
_entity.type
_entity.pdbx_description
1 polymer ?
#
loop_
_entity_poly.entity_id
_entity_poly.type
_entity_poly.pdbx_seq_one_letter_code
_entity_poly.pdbx_strand_id
1 'polypeptide(L)' 'MNWFSNHFGKIWLAILALMAAGWVSNIMKLVCSGDLQFQAGMTLARVVGIFVFPVGSVLGYF' A
#
# COMPACT_ATOMS: atom_id res chain seq x y z
N MET A 1 -0.69 -19.97 27.02
CA MET A 1 -0.11 -19.65 25.69
C MET A 1 -1.08 -18.91 24.75
N ASN A 2 -2.40 -18.96 24.97
CA ASN A 2 -3.38 -18.34 24.05
C ASN A 2 -3.45 -16.81 24.13
N TRP A 3 -3.17 -16.19 25.28
CA TRP A 3 -3.31 -14.74 25.44
C TRP A 3 -2.33 -13.95 24.55
N PHE A 4 -1.03 -14.28 24.62
CA PHE A 4 -0.01 -13.63 23.78
C PHE A 4 -0.22 -13.91 22.29
N SER A 5 -0.50 -15.16 21.90
CA SER A 5 -0.74 -15.54 20.50
C SER A 5 -1.91 -14.77 19.88
N ASN A 6 -2.99 -14.55 20.63
CA ASN A 6 -4.15 -13.78 20.16
C ASN A 6 -3.84 -12.30 19.94
N HIS A 7 -2.99 -11.69 20.77
CA HIS A 7 -2.57 -10.30 20.57
C HIS A 7 -1.62 -10.17 19.39
N PHE A 8 -0.67 -11.10 19.24
CA PHE A 8 0.20 -11.15 18.06
C PHE A 8 -0.60 -11.35 16.77
N GLY A 9 -1.59 -12.25 16.75
CA GLY A 9 -2.47 -12.44 15.59
C GLY A 9 -3.24 -11.19 15.21
N LYS A 10 -3.76 -10.44 16.20
CA LYS A 10 -4.44 -9.15 15.96
C LYS A 10 -3.51 -8.08 15.37
N ILE A 11 -2.27 -8.00 15.85
CA ILE A 11 -1.27 -7.07 15.32
C ILE A 11 -0.97 -7.41 13.86
N TRP A 12 -0.76 -8.68 13.53
CA TRP A 12 -0.54 -9.11 12.15
C TRP A 12 -1.73 -8.82 11.22
N LEU A 13 -2.95 -9.05 11.70
CA LEU A 13 -4.17 -8.68 10.96
C LEU A 13 -4.26 -7.16 10.73
N ALA A 14 -3.91 -6.35 11.73
CA ALA A 14 -3.89 -4.90 11.60
C ALA A 14 -2.84 -4.43 10.57
N ILE A 15 -1.65 -5.03 10.58
CA ILE A 15 -0.60 -4.74 9.58
C ILE A 15 -1.08 -5.10 8.17
N LEU A 16 -1.67 -6.29 7.99
CA LEU A 16 -2.23 -6.71 6.70
C LEU A 16 -3.33 -5.76 6.21
N ALA A 17 -4.21 -5.32 7.11
CA ALA A 17 -5.26 -4.36 6.78
C ALA A 17 -4.68 -3.00 6.37
N LEU A 18 -3.66 -2.50 7.07
CA LEU A 18 -2.95 -1.28 6.70
C LEU A 18 -2.25 -1.42 5.34
N MET A 19 -1.55 -2.53 5.10
CA MET A 19 -0.92 -2.78 3.81
C MET A 19 -1.95 -2.78 2.67
N ALA A 20 -3.08 -3.47 2.86
CA ALA A 20 -4.16 -3.47 1.87
C ALA A 20 -4.73 -2.07 1.62
N ALA A 21 -4.97 -1.28 2.68
CA ALA A 21 -5.45 0.09 2.56
C ALA A 21 -4.44 1.00 1.83
N GLY A 22 -3.14 0.88 2.14
CA GLY A 22 -2.06 1.55 1.43
C GLY A 22 -2.04 1.18 -0.04
N TRP A 23 -2.17 -0.11 -0.36
CA TRP A 23 -2.11 -0.56 -1.75
C TRP A 23 -3.28 -0.04 -2.58
N VAL A 24 -4.49 -0.02 -2.00
CA VAL A 24 -5.66 0.60 -2.64
C VAL A 24 -5.47 2.11 -2.82
N SER A 25 -4.95 2.81 -1.80
CA SER A 25 -4.64 4.25 -1.89
C SER A 25 -3.66 4.56 -3.03
N ASN A 26 -2.66 3.70 -3.25
CA ASN A 26 -1.71 3.84 -4.35
C ASN A 26 -2.41 3.82 -5.72
N ILE A 27 -3.37 2.91 -5.93
CA ILE A 27 -4.17 2.84 -7.15
C ILE A 27 -5.03 4.10 -7.30
N MET A 28 -5.70 4.53 -6.23
CA MET A 28 -6.54 5.73 -6.28
C MET A 28 -5.73 6.98 -6.64
N LYS A 29 -4.54 7.15 -6.05
CA LYS A 29 -3.64 8.25 -6.39
C LYS A 29 -3.11 8.15 -7.82
N LEU A 30 -2.87 6.94 -8.33
CA LEU A 30 -2.51 6.77 -9.74
C LEU A 30 -3.64 7.17 -10.69
N VAL A 31 -4.89 6.83 -10.36
CA VAL A 31 -6.06 7.17 -11.19
C VAL A 31 -6.38 8.66 -11.11
N CYS A 32 -6.33 9.25 -9.91
CA CYS A 32 -6.71 10.65 -9.70
C CYS A 32 -5.59 11.66 -10.01
N SER A 33 -4.32 11.24 -9.93
CA SER A 33 -3.15 12.13 -10.00
C SER A 33 -2.08 11.62 -10.96
N GLY A 34 -2.42 10.68 -11.85
CA GLY A 34 -1.54 10.16 -12.89
C GLY A 34 -1.24 11.20 -13.96
N ASP A 35 -0.60 12.30 -13.60
CA ASP A 35 -0.07 13.26 -14.53
C ASP A 35 1.35 12.83 -14.92
N LEU A 36 1.48 12.30 -16.14
CA LEU A 36 2.73 11.80 -16.70
C LEU A 36 3.74 12.92 -16.98
N GLN A 37 3.34 14.20 -16.97
CA GLN A 37 4.19 15.29 -17.43
C GLN A 37 5.14 15.87 -16.37
N PHE A 38 4.71 15.96 -15.10
CA PHE A 38 5.52 16.56 -14.02
C PHE A 38 6.06 15.55 -13.00
N GLN A 39 5.45 14.36 -12.87
CA GLN A 39 5.84 13.34 -11.88
C GLN A 39 5.93 11.92 -12.47
N ALA A 40 6.43 11.79 -13.71
CA ALA A 40 6.54 10.53 -14.44
C ALA A 40 7.16 9.37 -13.61
N GLY A 41 8.22 9.66 -12.84
CA GLY A 41 8.88 8.65 -12.01
C GLY A 41 8.01 8.12 -10.86
N MET A 42 7.25 9.00 -10.20
CA MET A 42 6.29 8.60 -9.17
C MET A 42 5.13 7.82 -9.78
N THR A 43 4.57 8.28 -10.90
CA THR A 43 3.50 7.58 -11.62
C THR A 43 3.93 6.17 -12.05
N LEU A 44 5.14 6.00 -12.58
CA LEU A 44 5.70 4.69 -12.91
C LEU A 44 5.91 3.82 -11.66
N ALA A 45 6.44 4.37 -10.57
CA ALA A 45 6.60 3.64 -9.32
C ALA A 45 5.24 3.15 -8.78
N ARG A 46 4.20 4.00 -8.86
CA ARG A 46 2.83 3.62 -8.48
C ARG A 46 2.29 2.47 -9.35
N VAL A 47 2.53 2.49 -10.66
CA VAL A 47 2.15 1.40 -11.59
C VAL A 47 2.85 0.09 -11.21
N VAL A 48 4.17 0.12 -10.98
CA VAL A 48 4.93 -1.06 -10.52
C VAL A 48 4.40 -1.54 -9.17
N GLY A 49 4.04 -0.62 -8.28
CA GLY A 49 3.44 -0.89 -6.97
C GLY A 49 2.11 -1.64 -7.04
N ILE A 50 1.38 -1.60 -8.16
CA ILE A 50 0.17 -2.43 -8.35
C ILE A 50 0.55 -3.92 -8.34
N PHE A 51 1.63 -4.28 -9.03
CA PHE A 51 2.09 -5.68 -9.14
C PHE A 51 2.93 -6.12 -7.93
N VAL A 52 3.59 -5.17 -7.25
CA VAL A 52 4.42 -5.45 -6.07
C VAL A 52 3.70 -4.94 -4.82
N PHE A 53 2.86 -5.81 -4.24
CA PHE A 53 1.96 -5.47 -3.14
C PHE A 53 2.62 -4.69 -1.96
N PRO A 54 3.81 -5.09 -1.43
CA PRO A 54 4.45 -4.33 -0.35
C PRO A 54 4.87 -2.92 -0.79
N VAL A 55 5.38 -2.77 -2.01
CA VAL A 55 5.83 -1.49 -2.54
C VAL A 55 4.63 -0.57 -2.80
N GLY A 56 3.57 -1.07 -3.43
CA GLY A 56 2.32 -0.33 -3.62
C GLY A 56 1.68 0.09 -2.30
N SER A 57 1.75 -0.75 -1.28
CA SER A 57 1.27 -0.42 0.06
C SER A 57 1.93 0.83 0.62
N VAL A 58 3.26 0.91 0.50
CA VAL A 58 4.05 2.06 0.99
C VAL A 58 3.79 3.30 0.14
N LEU A 59 3.78 3.16 -1.19
CA LEU A 59 3.55 4.26 -2.12
C LEU A 59 2.15 4.87 -2.04
N GLY A 60 1.17 4.18 -1.44
CA GLY A 60 -0.15 4.74 -1.23
C GLY A 60 -0.22 5.77 -0.11
N TYR A 61 0.72 5.75 0.82
CA TYR A 61 0.79 6.73 1.92
C TYR A 61 1.47 8.03 1.49
N PHE A 62 2.39 7.96 0.53
CA PHE A 62 3.05 9.12 -0.11
C PHE A 62 2.23 9.59 -1.32
#